data_AF-A0A3D2Q6M1-F1
#
_entry.id   AF-A0A3D2Q6M1-F1
#
_cell.length_a   1.000
_cell.length_b   1.000
_cell.length_c   1.000
_cell.angle_alpha   90.00
_cell.angle_beta   90.00
_cell.angle_gamma   90.00
#
_symmetry.space_group_name_H-M   'P 1'
#
loop_
_entity.id
_entity.type
_entity.pdbx_description
1 polymer ?
#
loop_
_entity_poly.entity_id
_entity_poly.type
_entity_poly.pdbx_seq_one_letter_code
_entity_poly.pdbx_strand_id
1 'polypeptide(L)' 'MNAQDMRSKLATLESKCDVLETELDYLNRLLMRCGFADGLISFKATVEALLCEEREETEE' A
#
# COMPACT_ATOMS: atom_id res chain seq x y z
N MET A 1 16.33 -26.27 -8.56
CA MET A 1 15.17 -25.57 -9.16
C MET A 1 15.44 -25.46 -10.65
N ASN A 2 14.64 -26.10 -11.50
CA ASN A 2 14.90 -26.11 -12.95
C ASN A 2 14.29 -24.86 -13.61
N ALA A 3 14.63 -24.60 -14.88
CA ALA A 3 14.17 -23.43 -15.61
C ALA A 3 12.64 -23.38 -15.80
N GLN A 4 11.95 -24.51 -15.74
CA GLN A 4 10.50 -24.58 -15.83
C GLN A 4 9.84 -24.17 -14.50
N ASP A 5 10.37 -24.62 -13.36
CA ASP A 5 9.92 -24.22 -12.02
C ASP A 5 10.06 -22.70 -11.84
N MET A 6 11.18 -22.13 -12.31
CA MET A 6 11.44 -20.69 -12.25
C MET A 6 10.40 -19.90 -13.05
N ARG A 7 10.07 -20.36 -14.27
CA ARG A 7 9.07 -19.72 -15.13
C ARG A 7 7.66 -19.78 -14.54
N SER A 8 7.27 -20.92 -13.97
CA SER A 8 5.98 -21.04 -13.28
C SER A 8 5.88 -20.12 -12.07
N LYS A 9 6.97 -20.01 -11.30
CA LYS A 9 7.02 -19.09 -10.15
C LYS A 9 6.96 -17.62 -10.60
N LEU A 10 7.65 -17.28 -11.68
CA LEU A 10 7.62 -15.94 -12.26
C LEU A 10 6.20 -15.56 -12.68
N ALA A 11 5.52 -16.39 -13.47
CA ALA A 11 4.15 -16.13 -13.91
C ALA A 11 3.17 -15.99 -12.72
N THR A 12 3.38 -16.78 -11.66
CA THR A 12 2.57 -16.68 -10.43
C THR A 12 2.81 -15.35 -9.72
N LEU A 13 4.06 -14.88 -9.68
CA LEU A 13 4.40 -13.60 -9.04
C LEU A 13 3.89 -12.41 -9.87
N GLU A 14 4.01 -12.47 -11.20
CA GLU A 14 3.46 -11.46 -12.12
C GLU A 14 1.96 -11.29 -11.91
N SER A 15 1.20 -12.39 -11.93
CA SER A 15 -0.24 -12.34 -11.67
C SER A 15 -0.59 -11.77 -10.29
N LYS A 16 0.24 -12.02 -9.26
CA LYS A 16 0.04 -11.43 -7.93
C LYS A 16 0.33 -9.94 -7.93
N CYS A 17 1.35 -9.48 -8.65
CA CYS A 17 1.64 -8.07 -8.81
C CYS A 17 0.48 -7.35 -9.50
N ASP A 18 -0.05 -7.91 -10.60
CA ASP A 18 -1.18 -7.31 -11.33
C ASP A 18 -2.42 -7.13 -10.42
N VAL A 19 -2.70 -8.13 -9.58
CA VAL A 19 -3.80 -8.05 -8.60
C VAL A 19 -3.52 -6.97 -7.56
N LEU A 20 -2.31 -6.94 -6.99
CA LEU A 20 -1.93 -5.96 -5.98
C LEU A 20 -1.97 -4.52 -6.53
N GLU A 21 -1.54 -4.31 -7.77
CA GLU A 21 -1.61 -3.01 -8.44
C GLU A 21 -3.06 -2.56 -8.63
N THR A 22 -3.94 -3.47 -9.03
CA THR A 22 -5.38 -3.19 -9.20
C THR A 22 -6.03 -2.80 -7.86
N GLU A 23 -5.77 -3.58 -6.81
CA GLU A 23 -6.30 -3.30 -5.46
C GLU A 23 -5.76 -1.98 -4.90
N LEU A 24 -4.49 -1.69 -5.14
CA LEU A 24 -3.85 -0.44 -4.69
C LEU A 24 -4.43 0.78 -5.41
N ASP A 25 -4.68 0.71 -6.72
CA ASP A 25 -5.36 1.77 -7.47
C ASP A 25 -6.79 1.98 -6.97
N TYR A 26 -7.54 0.89 -6.75
CA TYR A 26 -8.90 0.97 -6.21
C TYR A 26 -8.92 1.63 -4.82
N LEU A 27 -8.04 1.21 -3.91
CA LEU A 27 -7.90 1.81 -2.60
C LEU A 27 -7.52 3.30 -2.68
N ASN A 28 -6.59 3.66 -3.56
CA ASN A 28 -6.19 5.05 -3.76
C ASN A 28 -7.38 5.92 -4.20
N ARG A 29 -8.20 5.42 -5.13
CA ARG A 29 -9.44 6.11 -5.57
C ARG A 29 -10.46 6.22 -4.44
N LEU A 30 -10.62 5.21 -3.61
CA LEU A 30 -11.49 5.27 -2.43
C LEU A 30 -11.04 6.35 -1.45
N LEU A 31 -9.74 6.42 -1.15
CA LEU A 31 -9.18 7.43 -0.25
C LEU A 31 -9.43 8.85 -0.78
N MET A 32 -9.21 9.08 -2.08
CA MET A 32 -9.55 10.36 -2.71
C MET A 32 -11.03 10.71 -2.57
N ARG A 33 -11.93 9.73 -2.72
CA ARG A 33 -13.38 9.92 -2.51
C ARG A 33 -13.76 10.17 -1.05
N CYS A 34 -12.95 9.71 -0.10
CA CYS A 34 -13.14 9.95 1.34
C CYS A 34 -12.56 11.29 1.82
N GLY A 35 -11.95 12.09 0.93
CA GLY A 35 -11.42 13.43 1.25
C GLY A 35 -9.91 13.51 1.41
N PHE A 36 -9.18 12.40 1.21
CA PHE A 36 -7.71 12.43 1.12
C PHE A 36 -7.29 12.89 -0.27
N ALA A 37 -7.02 14.18 -0.46
CA ALA A 37 -6.83 14.81 -1.78
C ALA A 37 -5.83 14.09 -2.69
N ASP A 38 -4.74 13.54 -2.12
CA ASP A 38 -3.70 12.81 -2.84
C ASP A 38 -3.73 11.30 -2.54
N GLY A 39 -4.91 10.80 -2.13
CA GLY A 39 -5.17 9.40 -1.82
C GLY A 39 -4.21 8.86 -0.77
N LEU A 40 -3.46 7.82 -1.14
CA LEU A 40 -2.50 7.15 -0.26
C LEU A 40 -1.43 8.09 0.30
N ILE A 41 -0.99 9.11 -0.45
CA ILE A 41 0.07 10.02 0.00
C ILE A 41 -0.43 10.84 1.20
N SER A 42 -1.55 11.53 1.03
CA SER A 42 -2.15 12.32 2.11
C SER A 42 -2.59 11.45 3.29
N PHE A 43 -3.12 10.24 3.01
CA PHE A 43 -3.51 9.31 4.08
C PHE A 43 -2.30 8.89 4.93
N LYS A 44 -1.19 8.50 4.31
CA LYS A 44 0.03 8.11 5.02
C LYS A 44 0.57 9.26 5.87
N ALA A 45 0.65 10.46 5.31
CA ALA A 45 1.11 11.63 6.03
C ALA A 45 0.24 11.92 7.27
N THR A 46 -1.08 11.81 7.15
CA THR A 46 -2.00 11.96 8.29
C THR A 46 -1.77 10.89 9.35
N VAL A 47 -1.64 9.61 8.96
CA VAL A 47 -1.40 8.52 9.92
C VAL A 47 -0.03 8.64 10.58
N GLU A 48 1.02 8.99 9.83
CA GLU A 48 2.36 9.22 10.36
C GLU A 48 2.37 10.37 11.37
N ALA A 49 1.65 11.46 11.10
CA ALA A 49 1.50 12.56 12.06
C ALA A 49 0.83 12.11 13.36
N LEU A 50 -0.30 11.39 13.27
CA LEU A 50 -1.01 10.85 14.44
C LEU A 50 -0.13 9.92 15.29
N LEU A 51 0.64 9.04 14.64
CA LEU A 51 1.54 8.13 15.34
C LEU A 51 2.76 8.82 15.97
N CYS A 52 3.19 9.97 15.43
CA CYS A 52 4.23 10.80 16.04
C CYS A 52 3.68 11.53 17.28
N GLU A 53 2.48 12.09 17.20
CA GLU A 53 1.81 12.75 18.34
C GLU A 53 1.63 11.78 19.52
N GLU A 54 1.21 10.53 19.27
CA GLU A 54 1.08 9.50 20.31
C GLU A 54 2.39 9.18 21.06
N ARG A 55 3.55 9.33 20.39
CA ARG A 55 4.87 9.07 21.00
C ARG A 55 5.34 10.21 21.87
N GLU A 56 5.06 11.45 21.47
CA GLU A 56 5.43 12.63 22.25
C GLU A 56 4.59 12.72 23.54
N GLU A 57 3.32 12.32 23.51
CA GLU A 57 2.46 12.26 24.71
C GLU A 57 2.82 11.15 25.71
N THR A 58 3.60 10.14 25.33
CA THR A 58 4.02 9.04 26.23
C THR A 58 5.39 9.24 26.88
N GLU A 59 6.15 10.25 26.44
CA GLU A 59 7.49 10.57 26.95
C GLU A 59 7.52 11.77 27.93
N GLU A 60 6.38 12.41 28.19
CA GLU A 60 6.17 13.43 29.25
C GLU A 60 5.48 12.87 30.51
#